data_AF-A0A9Q8CHU7-F1
#
_entry.id   AF-A0A9Q8CHU7-F1
#
_cell.length_a   1.000
_cell.length_b   1.000
_cell.length_c   1.000
_cell.angle_alpha   90.00
_cell.angle_beta   90.00
_cell.angle_gamma   90.00
#
_symmetry.space_group_name_H-M   'P 1'
#
loop_
_entity.id
_entity.type
_entity.pdbx_description
1 polymer ?
#
loop_
_entity_poly.entity_id
_entity_poly.type
_entity_poly.pdbx_seq_one_letter_code
_entity_poly.pdbx_strand_id
1 'polypeptide(L)'
;MSVQSFQTLVREVNQLVGHELIDYDKLRRQIESRDIQVDNPFSNDPQITAINCTRHFLGDKFICTVIPYKLLYRRPLIAVELNVISRETLEGIQSDLNHQVAIRMES
;
A
#
# COMPACT_ATOMS: atom_id res chain seq x y z
N MET A 1 -1.14 14.21 6.71
CA MET A 1 -2.15 14.85 7.59
C MET A 1 -2.51 13.88 8.71
N SER A 2 -2.58 14.32 9.98
CA SER A 2 -2.87 13.45 11.14
C SER A 2 -4.14 13.90 11.85
N VAL A 3 -5.11 13.01 12.02
CA VAL A 3 -6.43 13.32 12.58
C VAL A 3 -6.91 12.25 13.55
N GLN A 4 -7.83 12.62 14.45
CA GLN A 4 -8.33 11.71 15.50
C GLN A 4 -9.63 10.98 15.13
N SER A 5 -10.29 11.38 14.04
CA SER A 5 -11.57 10.80 13.61
C SER A 5 -11.53 10.40 12.14
N PHE A 6 -12.07 9.22 11.84
CA PHE A 6 -12.15 8.69 10.49
C PHE A 6 -13.03 9.56 9.57
N GLN A 7 -14.12 10.12 10.09
CA GLN A 7 -14.98 11.02 9.30
C GLN A 7 -14.23 12.31 8.92
N THR A 8 -13.47 12.86 9.87
CA THR A 8 -12.63 14.04 9.61
C THR A 8 -11.55 13.72 8.57
N LEU A 9 -10.92 12.55 8.66
CA LEU A 9 -9.92 12.09 7.69
C LEU A 9 -10.48 12.11 6.26
N VAL A 10 -11.62 11.44 6.03
CA VAL A 10 -12.20 11.32 4.69
C VAL A 10 -12.57 12.69 4.12
N ARG A 11 -13.18 13.55 4.94
CA ARG A 11 -13.55 14.91 4.52
C ARG A 11 -12.33 15.72 4.15
N GLU A 12 -11.30 15.75 4.99
CA GLU A 12 -10.10 16.53 4.74
C GLU A 12 -9.31 16.00 3.54
N VAL A 13 -9.29 14.68 3.31
CA VAL A 13 -8.65 14.11 2.11
C VAL A 13 -9.40 14.50 0.85
N ASN A 14 -10.74 14.40 0.83
CA ASN A 14 -11.53 14.84 -0.33
C ASN A 14 -11.37 16.36 -0.58
N GLN A 15 -11.25 17.17 0.47
CA GLN A 15 -10.96 18.60 0.36
C GLN A 15 -9.57 18.87 -0.21
N LEU A 16 -8.55 18.12 0.21
CA LEU A 16 -7.19 18.25 -0.28
C LEU A 16 -7.11 17.95 -1.78
N VAL A 17 -7.80 16.89 -2.23
CA VAL A 17 -7.81 16.45 -3.63
C VAL A 17 -8.73 17.34 -4.51
N GLY A 18 -9.66 18.07 -3.91
CA GLY A 18 -10.61 18.94 -4.63
C GLY A 18 -11.74 18.19 -5.35
N HIS A 19 -11.86 16.87 -5.14
CA HIS A 19 -12.88 16.00 -5.71
C HIS A 19 -13.35 14.96 -4.69
N GLU A 20 -14.62 14.57 -4.75
CA GLU A 20 -15.21 13.52 -3.89
C GLU A 20 -14.87 12.10 -4.41
N LEU A 21 -13.58 11.76 -4.41
CA LEU A 21 -13.12 10.44 -4.86
C LEU A 21 -13.32 9.34 -3.80
N ILE A 22 -13.30 9.72 -2.52
CA ILE A 22 -13.39 8.77 -1.40
C ILE A 22 -14.82 8.78 -0.83
N ASP A 23 -15.52 7.66 -1.02
CA ASP A 23 -16.79 7.37 -0.36
C ASP A 23 -16.53 6.87 1.08
N TYR A 24 -17.14 7.55 2.05
CA TYR A 24 -16.97 7.25 3.47
C TYR A 24 -17.40 5.83 3.83
N ASP A 25 -18.60 5.40 3.41
CA ASP A 25 -19.16 4.11 3.81
C ASP A 25 -18.44 2.96 3.13
N LYS A 26 -18.06 3.13 1.87
CA LYS A 26 -17.25 2.15 1.14
C LYS A 26 -15.89 1.97 1.79
N LEU A 27 -15.19 3.07 2.09
CA LEU A 27 -13.88 2.99 2.74
C LEU A 27 -13.99 2.41 4.15
N ARG A 28 -15.04 2.78 4.91
CA ARG A 28 -15.28 2.23 6.24
C ARG A 28 -15.42 0.72 6.22
N ARG A 29 -16.28 0.19 5.33
CA ARG A 29 -16.48 -1.26 5.19
C ARG A 29 -15.19 -1.98 4.81
N GLN A 30 -14.39 -1.39 3.94
CA GLN A 30 -13.09 -1.96 3.55
C GLN A 30 -12.12 -2.04 4.75
N ILE A 31 -12.03 -0.97 5.54
CA ILE A 31 -11.16 -0.95 6.71
C ILE A 31 -11.65 -1.91 7.80
N GLU A 32 -12.96 -1.95 8.06
CA GLU A 32 -13.55 -2.89 9.03
C GLU A 32 -13.30 -4.35 8.61
N SER A 33 -13.43 -4.67 7.31
CA SER A 33 -13.11 -5.98 6.77
C SER A 33 -11.65 -6.36 6.98
N ARG A 34 -10.71 -5.42 6.81
CA ARG A 34 -9.28 -5.63 7.11
C ARG A 34 -9.05 -5.81 8.61
N ASP A 35 -9.66 -4.97 9.44
CA ASP A 35 -9.42 -4.94 10.89
C ASP A 35 -9.93 -6.23 11.56
N ILE A 36 -10.97 -6.87 11.04
CA ILE A 36 -11.41 -8.22 11.48
C ILE A 36 -10.31 -9.26 11.24
N GLN A 37 -9.58 -9.14 10.14
CA GLN A 37 -8.53 -10.08 9.75
C GLN A 37 -7.24 -9.93 10.56
N VAL A 38 -7.03 -8.80 11.24
CA VAL A 38 -5.83 -8.54 12.06
C VAL A 38 -5.67 -9.55 13.20
N ASP A 39 -6.78 -9.96 13.82
CA ASP A 39 -6.76 -10.92 14.93
C ASP A 39 -6.67 -12.39 14.45
N ASN A 40 -6.80 -12.62 13.14
CA ASN A 40 -6.75 -13.96 12.54
C ASN A 40 -5.33 -14.31 12.07
N PRO A 41 -4.66 -15.32 12.68
CA PRO A 41 -3.33 -15.74 12.26
C PRO A 41 -3.28 -16.29 10.82
N PHE A 42 -4.39 -16.84 10.32
CA PHE A 42 -4.55 -17.35 8.95
C PHE A 42 -5.49 -16.45 8.15
N SER A 43 -5.09 -15.18 8.03
CA SER A 43 -5.83 -14.16 7.30
C SER A 43 -5.90 -14.48 5.80
N ASN A 44 -7.05 -14.18 5.18
CA ASN A 44 -7.21 -14.18 3.72
C ASN A 44 -6.86 -12.82 3.10
N ASP A 45 -6.58 -11.80 3.92
CA ASP A 45 -6.10 -10.50 3.45
C ASP A 45 -4.60 -10.58 3.11
N PRO A 46 -4.20 -10.31 1.85
CA PRO A 46 -2.81 -10.43 1.43
C PRO A 46 -1.84 -9.53 2.21
N GLN A 47 -2.27 -8.35 2.64
CA GLN A 47 -1.42 -7.42 3.38
C GLN A 47 -1.17 -7.93 4.80
N ILE A 48 -2.21 -8.39 5.49
CA ILE A 48 -2.07 -8.98 6.83
C ILE A 48 -1.23 -10.26 6.77
N THR A 49 -1.44 -11.10 5.76
CA THR A 49 -0.63 -12.31 5.54
C THR A 49 0.83 -11.97 5.30
N ALA A 50 1.13 -10.96 4.47
CA ALA A 50 2.50 -10.49 4.27
C ALA A 50 3.17 -10.06 5.59
N ILE A 51 2.47 -9.27 6.42
CA ILE A 51 2.98 -8.88 7.75
C ILE A 51 3.25 -10.12 8.61
N ASN A 52 2.30 -11.06 8.68
CA ASN A 52 2.47 -12.29 9.47
C ASN A 52 3.63 -13.16 8.97
N CYS A 53 3.83 -13.26 7.64
CA CYS A 53 4.96 -13.95 7.03
C CYS A 53 6.29 -13.28 7.42
N THR A 54 6.40 -11.96 7.28
CA THR A 54 7.62 -11.24 7.66
C THR A 54 7.92 -11.39 9.15
N ARG A 55 6.89 -11.41 10.01
CA ARG A 55 7.06 -11.63 11.46
C ARG A 55 7.46 -13.05 11.85
N HIS A 56 7.35 -14.05 10.97
CA HIS A 56 7.91 -15.38 11.24
C HIS A 56 9.43 -15.39 11.23
N PHE A 57 10.05 -14.44 10.52
CA PHE A 57 11.49 -14.27 10.54
C PHE A 57 11.91 -13.41 11.75
N LEU A 58 12.73 -13.99 12.63
CA LEU A 58 13.09 -13.36 13.91
C LEU A 58 13.81 -12.02 13.73
N GLY A 59 14.70 -11.89 12.75
CA GLY A 59 15.40 -10.63 12.48
C GLY A 59 14.42 -9.49 12.17
N ASP A 60 13.55 -9.71 11.18
CA ASP A 60 12.58 -8.70 10.75
C ASP A 60 11.53 -8.41 11.83
N LYS A 61 11.15 -9.41 12.62
CA LYS A 61 10.21 -9.26 13.74
C LYS A 61 10.71 -8.28 14.80
N PHE A 62 12.00 -8.27 15.10
CA PHE A 62 12.59 -7.44 16.15
C PHE A 62 13.08 -6.07 15.65
N ILE A 63 13.46 -5.96 14.38
CA ILE A 63 14.12 -4.74 13.87
C ILE A 63 13.17 -3.85 13.06
N CYS A 64 12.35 -4.43 12.17
CA CYS A 64 11.68 -3.65 11.11
C CYS A 64 10.14 -3.80 11.08
N THR A 65 9.59 -4.90 11.59
CA THR A 65 8.19 -5.25 11.36
C THR A 65 7.34 -5.00 12.59
N VAL A 66 6.38 -4.08 12.46
CA VAL A 66 5.41 -3.77 13.51
C VAL A 66 4.40 -4.90 13.70
N ILE A 67 3.80 -4.98 14.89
CA ILE A 67 2.64 -5.86 15.13
C ILE A 67 1.45 -5.27 14.36
N PRO A 68 0.70 -6.07 13.58
CA PRO A 68 -0.47 -5.56 12.88
C PRO A 68 -1.49 -5.05 13.90
N TYR A 69 -2.09 -3.91 13.59
CA TYR A 69 -3.09 -3.27 14.45
C TYR A 69 -4.32 -2.88 13.63
N LYS A 70 -5.46 -2.77 14.33
CA LYS A 70 -6.72 -2.30 13.77
C LYS A 70 -6.65 -0.80 13.52
N LEU A 71 -6.85 -0.37 12.28
CA LEU A 71 -6.70 1.03 11.88
C LEU A 71 -7.67 1.95 12.62
N LEU A 72 -8.92 1.51 12.83
CA LEU A 72 -9.94 2.33 13.50
C LEU A 72 -9.82 2.33 15.03
N TYR A 73 -8.77 1.70 15.60
CA TYR A 73 -8.62 1.56 17.04
C TYR A 73 -7.73 2.63 17.67
N ARG A 74 -8.37 3.66 18.25
CA ARG A 74 -7.84 4.63 19.26
C ARG A 74 -6.47 5.27 18.97
N ARG A 75 -6.03 5.30 17.72
CA ARG A 75 -4.79 5.95 17.28
C ARG A 75 -5.09 7.02 16.24
N PRO A 76 -4.26 8.07 16.14
CA PRO A 76 -4.38 9.04 15.06
C PRO A 76 -4.27 8.36 13.71
N LEU A 77 -5.15 8.75 12.79
CA LEU A 77 -5.16 8.28 11.42
C LEU A 77 -4.30 9.20 10.56
N ILE A 78 -3.52 8.61 9.67
CA ILE A 78 -2.66 9.33 8.75
C ILE A 78 -3.07 8.97 7.33
N ALA A 79 -3.35 9.99 6.53
CA ALA A 79 -3.49 9.86 5.08
C ALA A 79 -2.32 10.56 4.39
N VAL A 80 -1.83 9.91 3.32
CA VAL A 80 -0.77 10.38 2.45
C VAL A 80 -1.25 10.20 1.01
N GLU A 81 -1.14 11.26 0.22
CA GLU A 81 -1.35 11.19 -1.22
C GLU A 81 -0.12 10.55 -1.87
N LEU A 82 -0.34 9.45 -2.59
CA LEU A 82 0.72 8.71 -3.27
C LEU A 82 0.70 9.07 -4.75
N ASN A 83 1.79 9.69 -5.22
CA ASN A 83 2.01 9.97 -6.63
C ASN A 83 2.99 8.94 -7.20
N VAL A 84 2.63 8.33 -8.33
CA VAL A 84 3.55 7.41 -9.04
C VAL A 84 4.58 8.26 -9.78
N ILE A 85 5.84 8.13 -9.39
CA ILE A 85 6.97 8.81 -10.02
C ILE A 85 7.88 7.73 -10.61
N SER A 86 8.02 7.69 -11.93
CA SER A 86 9.00 6.80 -12.58
C SER A 86 10.38 7.43 -12.51
N ARG A 87 11.31 6.77 -11.81
CA ARG A 87 12.70 7.25 -11.67
C ARG A 87 13.54 6.98 -12.92
N GLU A 88 13.27 5.87 -13.59
CA GLU A 88 13.99 5.42 -14.78
C GLU A 88 12.97 4.84 -15.77
N THR A 89 13.22 5.02 -17.05
CA THR A 89 12.47 4.33 -18.11
C THR A 89 13.08 2.95 -18.32
N LEU A 90 12.24 1.92 -18.48
CA LEU A 90 12.68 0.60 -18.96
C LEU A 90 12.97 0.58 -20.47
N GLU A 91 12.89 1.74 -21.12
CA GLU A 91 13.28 1.89 -22.51
C GLU A 91 14.80 1.78 -22.66
N GLY A 92 15.21 1.03 -23.68
CA GLY A 92 16.60 0.81 -24.04
C GLY A 92 16.69 0.24 -25.44
N ILE A 93 17.88 0.30 -26.01
CA ILE A 93 18.15 -0.38 -27.29
C ILE A 93 18.04 -1.90 -27.07
N GLN A 94 17.39 -2.61 -28.00
CA GLN A 94 17.33 -4.06 -27.93
C GLN A 94 18.74 -4.62 -28.12
N SER A 95 19.26 -5.34 -27.13
CA SER A 95 20.59 -5.95 -27.18
C SER A 95 20.55 -7.48 -27.06
N ASP A 96 21.50 -8.16 -27.69
CA ASP A 96 21.74 -9.58 -27.49
C ASP A 96 22.58 -9.84 -26.21
N LEU A 97 22.80 -11.12 -25.87
CA LEU A 97 23.63 -11.53 -24.73
C LEU A 97 25.12 -11.19 -24.88
N ASN A 98 25.54 -10.81 -26.10
CA ASN A 98 26.88 -10.31 -26.40
C ASN A 98 26.93 -8.78 -26.40
N HIS A 99 25.89 -8.11 -25.87
CA HIS A 99 25.74 -6.66 -25.81
C HIS A 99 25.67 -5.95 -27.18
N GLN A 100 25.30 -6.66 -28.25
CA GLN A 100 25.15 -6.08 -29.59
C GLN A 100 23.74 -5.58 -29.83
N VAL A 101 23.62 -4.48 -30.59
CA VAL A 101 22.31 -3.92 -30.96
C VAL A 101 21.61 -4.86 -31.95
N ALA A 102 20.43 -5.35 -31.57
CA ALA A 102 19.58 -6.14 -32.43
C ALA A 102 18.94 -5.23 -33.50
N ILE A 103 19.54 -5.20 -34.68
CA ILE A 103 18.95 -4.53 -35.85
C ILE A 103 17.87 -5.46 -36.39
N ARG A 104 16.60 -5.04 -36.28
CA ARG A 104 15.49 -5.75 -36.90
C ARG A 104 15.58 -5.57 -38.43
N MET A 105 16.05 -6.59 -39.13
CA MET A 105 15.97 -6.65 -40.59
C MET A 105 14.54 -7.09 -40.97
N GLU A 106 13.68 -6.12 -41.28
CA GLU A 106 12.41 -6.41 -41.95
C GLU A 106 12.67 -6.64 -43.44
N SER A 107 12.09 -7.72 -43.99
CA SER A 107 12.08 -8.05 -45.43
C SER A 107 10.88 -7.43 -46.12
#